data_AF-A0A5A7WBV4-F1
#
_entry.id   AF-A0A5A7WBV4-F1
#
_cell.length_a   1.000
_cell.length_b   1.000
_cell.length_c   1.000
_cell.angle_alpha   90.00
_cell.angle_beta   90.00
_cell.angle_gamma   90.00
#
_symmetry.space_group_name_H-M   'P 1'
#
loop_
_entity.id
_entity.type
_entity.pdbx_description
1 polymer ?
#
loop_
_entity_poly.entity_id
_entity_poly.type
_entity_poly.pdbx_seq_one_letter_code
_entity_poly.pdbx_strand_id
1 'polypeptide(L)'
;MNTEHAPQNNSSRKTPDEASEFEREQLRFLLSGDDVASTLAQLNPSLAWLPVLQQMQVIHGDNQLIAWIEKNFTDAQAIRDVAANLRFFGPDAATLLEYRLNKANAVPTLLHDCWRLIIRYLKDNKQGLLRSEWFEIAPQISRGEHSAMLLERMADALRPKLKLGQRSSLYESEQPERPSDLMSIEYEVDDGLSPNEVLQAWPISASPSVDARAITKLTISLDSALADATDVGVESNEGYSISDSDVPSVADHQQNEYRDGFFTIVRVTAELWVRLAQKEPQLALPFVESWRTSNFRLLRRLALFACTDQIVSQDFAADALIELPRRELFLTNSTVEVYRLIRIRWNAFPSDKQNVILQRFCAGPERDWFREGADIDGVIDRCRYDIFAEMERDGLKLTEEATRLLNDIRQRWPEWRLRPPEQAGFHVWHSTGTTWIEGSAEKLENAPDDELVEIAKNLADNADFLDGNDWQALCLADPDRAFRGLSAAAKRDDWSIDFWRHFLWARKEYQSPDTEPFIAVLLLQWPKINFALVAGAASSWLNEHVATLDEALLWPLWDKIATASLTEISEPTDA
;
A
#
# COMPACT_ATOMS: atom_id res chain seq x y z
N MET A 1 17.89 -17.30 -51.09
CA MET A 1 16.58 -17.85 -51.48
C MET A 1 16.34 -19.07 -50.61
N ASN A 2 15.41 -19.14 -49.67
CA ASN A 2 14.38 -18.24 -49.19
C ASN A 2 14.31 -18.45 -47.66
N THR A 3 14.30 -17.36 -46.90
CA THR A 3 13.93 -17.35 -45.49
C THR A 3 12.41 -17.23 -45.42
N GLU A 4 11.76 -18.24 -44.83
CA GLU A 4 10.34 -18.17 -44.47
C GLU A 4 10.18 -17.17 -43.32
N HIS A 5 9.56 -16.04 -43.62
CA HIS A 5 9.03 -15.14 -42.59
C HIS A 5 7.72 -15.70 -42.06
N ALA A 6 7.69 -15.99 -40.76
CA ALA A 6 6.46 -16.17 -40.01
C ALA A 6 5.60 -14.90 -40.11
N PRO A 7 4.27 -15.00 -40.21
CA PRO A 7 3.42 -13.82 -40.32
C PRO A 7 3.37 -13.07 -38.98
N GLN A 8 3.97 -11.88 -38.96
CA GLN A 8 3.66 -10.84 -37.98
C GLN A 8 2.19 -10.46 -38.14
N ASN A 9 1.32 -10.95 -37.25
CA ASN A 9 -0.08 -10.55 -37.20
C ASN A 9 -0.28 -9.63 -35.99
N ASN A 10 0.24 -8.41 -36.09
CA ASN A 10 -0.05 -7.32 -35.17
C ASN A 10 -0.55 -6.14 -36.00
N SER A 11 -1.73 -6.26 -36.58
CA SER A 11 -2.46 -5.08 -37.05
C SER A 11 -2.89 -4.33 -35.79
N SER A 12 -2.15 -3.27 -35.40
CA SER A 12 -2.57 -2.44 -34.27
C SER A 12 -3.96 -1.90 -34.59
N ARG A 13 -4.94 -2.31 -33.80
CA ARG A 13 -6.29 -1.78 -33.90
C ARG A 13 -6.22 -0.37 -33.35
N LYS A 14 -6.59 0.62 -34.16
CA LYS A 14 -6.51 2.02 -33.77
C LYS A 14 -7.16 2.25 -32.42
N THR A 15 -6.41 2.83 -31.49
CA THR A 15 -6.92 3.27 -30.19
C THR A 15 -7.66 4.61 -30.36
N PRO A 16 -8.45 5.06 -29.37
CA PRO A 16 -9.10 6.37 -29.43
C PRO A 16 -8.12 7.54 -29.64
N ASP A 17 -6.92 7.44 -29.08
CA ASP A 17 -5.89 8.49 -29.15
C ASP A 17 -5.27 8.62 -30.55
N GLU A 18 -5.30 7.54 -31.33
CA GLU A 18 -4.82 7.49 -32.70
C GLU A 18 -5.91 7.87 -33.73
N ALA A 19 -7.16 8.03 -33.27
CA ALA A 19 -8.32 8.23 -34.13
C ALA A 19 -8.69 9.70 -34.29
N SER A 20 -8.88 10.11 -35.55
CA SER A 20 -9.36 11.45 -35.90
C SER A 20 -10.81 11.68 -35.47
N GLU A 21 -11.22 12.95 -35.34
CA GLU A 21 -12.60 13.33 -35.02
C GLU A 21 -13.62 12.76 -36.03
N PHE A 22 -13.24 12.72 -37.32
CA PHE A 22 -14.06 12.10 -38.36
C PHE A 22 -14.26 10.59 -38.14
N GLU A 23 -13.21 9.87 -37.74
CA GLU A 23 -13.29 8.43 -37.46
C GLU A 23 -14.12 8.14 -36.21
N ARG A 24 -14.04 9.01 -35.18
CA ARG A 24 -14.89 8.95 -33.99
C ARG A 24 -16.36 9.10 -34.36
N GLU A 25 -16.69 10.07 -35.21
CA GLU A 25 -18.07 10.30 -35.65
C GLU A 25 -18.58 9.19 -36.59
N GLN A 26 -17.70 8.63 -37.42
CA GLN A 26 -18.05 7.47 -38.24
C GLN A 26 -18.37 6.24 -37.38
N LEU A 27 -17.57 5.97 -36.35
CA LEU A 27 -17.83 4.89 -35.40
C LEU A 27 -19.16 5.11 -34.66
N ARG A 28 -19.42 6.35 -34.23
CA ARG A 28 -20.70 6.73 -33.62
C ARG A 28 -21.89 6.47 -34.55
N PHE A 29 -21.79 6.88 -35.81
CA PHE A 29 -22.83 6.64 -36.81
C PHE A 29 -23.08 5.13 -37.01
N LEU A 30 -22.03 4.33 -37.13
CA LEU A 30 -22.16 2.87 -37.29
C LEU A 30 -22.82 2.21 -36.07
N LEU A 31 -22.54 2.71 -34.87
CA LEU A 31 -23.09 2.20 -33.62
C LEU A 31 -24.44 2.83 -33.24
N SER A 32 -24.96 3.77 -34.04
CA SER A 32 -26.30 4.35 -33.83
C SER A 32 -27.44 3.47 -34.39
N GLY A 33 -27.12 2.37 -35.07
CA GLY A 33 -28.09 1.40 -35.60
C GLY A 33 -28.61 0.43 -34.54
N ASP A 34 -29.63 -0.37 -34.91
CA ASP A 34 -30.38 -1.22 -33.98
C ASP A 34 -29.59 -2.40 -33.36
N ASP A 35 -28.40 -2.75 -33.87
CA ASP A 35 -27.61 -3.91 -33.42
C ASP A 35 -26.12 -3.56 -33.14
N VAL A 36 -25.92 -2.84 -32.04
CA VAL A 36 -24.61 -2.45 -31.51
C VAL A 36 -23.71 -3.66 -31.25
N ALA A 37 -24.28 -4.75 -30.72
CA ALA A 37 -23.53 -5.94 -30.31
C ALA A 37 -22.91 -6.67 -31.52
N SER A 38 -23.70 -6.88 -32.57
CA SER A 38 -23.22 -7.48 -33.82
C SER A 38 -22.20 -6.59 -34.52
N THR A 39 -22.45 -5.27 -34.52
CA THR A 39 -21.56 -4.29 -35.16
C THR A 39 -20.19 -4.24 -34.47
N LEU A 40 -20.14 -4.21 -33.14
CA LEU A 40 -18.89 -4.26 -32.38
C LEU A 40 -18.16 -5.60 -32.56
N ALA A 41 -18.89 -6.72 -32.58
CA ALA A 41 -18.30 -8.03 -32.82
C ALA A 41 -17.75 -8.20 -34.25
N GLN A 42 -18.34 -7.52 -35.23
CA GLN A 42 -17.91 -7.54 -36.63
C GLN A 42 -16.73 -6.61 -36.89
N LEU A 43 -16.80 -5.35 -36.43
CA LEU A 43 -15.73 -4.36 -36.60
C LEU A 43 -14.53 -4.67 -35.69
N ASN A 44 -14.81 -5.21 -34.50
CA ASN A 44 -13.85 -5.59 -33.48
C ASN A 44 -12.78 -4.50 -33.18
N PRO A 45 -13.17 -3.24 -32.88
CA PRO A 45 -12.22 -2.19 -32.53
C PRO A 45 -11.47 -2.53 -31.24
N SER A 46 -10.43 -1.75 -30.91
CA SER A 46 -9.70 -1.90 -29.64
C SER A 46 -10.64 -1.66 -28.44
N LEU A 47 -10.51 -2.45 -27.37
CA LEU A 47 -11.33 -2.29 -26.16
C LEU A 47 -11.01 -1.00 -25.40
N ALA A 48 -9.90 -0.33 -25.72
CA ALA A 48 -9.61 1.04 -25.31
C ALA A 48 -10.73 2.04 -25.69
N TRP A 49 -11.59 1.71 -26.65
CA TRP A 49 -12.77 2.52 -26.99
C TRP A 49 -13.91 2.45 -25.96
N LEU A 50 -13.89 1.50 -25.01
CA LEU A 50 -14.96 1.33 -24.01
C LEU A 50 -15.38 2.64 -23.31
N PRO A 51 -14.47 3.46 -22.74
CA PRO A 51 -14.85 4.71 -22.08
C PRO A 51 -15.48 5.72 -23.04
N VAL A 52 -14.95 5.80 -24.26
CA VAL A 52 -15.39 6.75 -25.29
C VAL A 52 -16.79 6.38 -25.79
N LEU A 53 -17.04 5.09 -26.04
CA LEU A 53 -18.36 4.59 -26.44
C LEU A 53 -19.41 4.80 -25.35
N GLN A 54 -19.02 4.69 -24.07
CA GLN A 54 -19.90 5.02 -22.96
C GLN A 54 -20.24 6.51 -22.92
N GLN A 55 -19.25 7.40 -23.09
CA GLN A 55 -19.46 8.85 -23.15
C GLN A 55 -20.37 9.25 -24.32
N MET A 56 -20.26 8.55 -25.45
CA MET A 56 -21.13 8.73 -26.61
C MET A 56 -22.57 8.19 -26.42
N GLN A 57 -22.84 7.52 -25.29
CA GLN A 57 -24.13 6.89 -24.96
C GLN A 57 -24.62 5.88 -26.00
N VAL A 58 -23.70 5.18 -26.68
CA VAL A 58 -24.08 4.14 -27.67
C VAL A 58 -24.28 2.76 -27.03
N ILE A 59 -23.68 2.53 -25.85
CA ILE A 59 -23.84 1.30 -25.08
C ILE A 59 -25.00 1.46 -24.11
N HIS A 60 -26.04 0.64 -24.29
CA HIS A 60 -27.28 0.70 -23.51
C HIS A 60 -27.41 -0.45 -22.50
N GLY A 61 -26.53 -1.44 -22.60
CA GLY A 61 -26.43 -2.55 -21.65
C GLY A 61 -25.11 -3.31 -21.82
N ASP A 62 -24.55 -3.77 -20.71
CA ASP A 62 -23.30 -4.53 -20.64
C ASP A 62 -23.32 -5.83 -21.48
N ASN A 63 -24.50 -6.44 -21.63
CA ASN A 63 -24.72 -7.60 -22.50
C ASN A 63 -24.34 -7.34 -23.97
N GLN A 64 -24.35 -6.09 -24.44
CA GLN A 64 -23.96 -5.74 -25.81
C GLN A 64 -22.44 -5.89 -26.02
N LEU A 65 -21.65 -5.88 -24.95
CA LEU A 65 -20.19 -5.94 -24.99
C LEU A 65 -19.65 -7.37 -25.02
N ILE A 66 -20.46 -8.37 -24.63
CA ILE A 66 -20.01 -9.75 -24.43
C ILE A 66 -19.45 -10.37 -25.70
N ALA A 67 -20.15 -10.21 -26.83
CA ALA A 67 -19.72 -10.75 -28.12
C ALA A 67 -18.44 -10.07 -28.63
N TRP A 68 -18.22 -8.81 -28.28
CA TRP A 68 -17.00 -8.08 -28.61
C TRP A 68 -15.83 -8.51 -27.75
N ILE A 69 -16.03 -8.72 -26.45
CA ILE A 69 -15.01 -9.25 -25.53
C ILE A 69 -14.62 -10.67 -25.90
N GLU A 70 -15.58 -11.53 -26.29
CA GLU A 70 -15.32 -12.91 -26.72
C GLU A 70 -14.29 -12.99 -27.87
N LYS A 71 -14.30 -12.01 -28.80
CA LYS A 71 -13.33 -11.94 -29.90
C LYS A 71 -11.90 -11.62 -29.46
N ASN A 72 -11.73 -11.19 -28.21
CA ASN A 72 -10.48 -10.68 -27.67
C ASN A 72 -9.97 -11.50 -26.48
N PHE A 73 -10.51 -12.70 -26.25
CA PHE A 73 -10.04 -13.55 -25.15
C PHE A 73 -8.55 -13.91 -25.24
N THR A 74 -7.99 -13.94 -26.45
CA THR A 74 -6.58 -14.25 -26.71
C THR A 74 -5.67 -13.02 -26.73
N ASP A 75 -6.19 -11.83 -26.43
CA ASP A 75 -5.44 -10.57 -26.47
C ASP A 75 -5.10 -10.10 -25.04
N ALA A 76 -3.82 -9.85 -24.78
CA ALA A 76 -3.36 -9.35 -23.50
C ALA A 76 -3.77 -7.88 -23.27
N GLN A 77 -3.86 -7.08 -24.33
CA GLN A 77 -4.31 -5.69 -24.22
C GLN A 77 -5.79 -5.61 -23.83
N ALA A 78 -6.60 -6.55 -24.32
CA ALA A 78 -8.00 -6.67 -23.94
C ALA A 78 -8.20 -6.89 -22.43
N ILE A 79 -7.33 -7.68 -21.79
CA ILE A 79 -7.32 -7.83 -20.34
C ILE A 79 -7.06 -6.48 -19.66
N ARG A 80 -6.03 -5.74 -20.10
CA ARG A 80 -5.68 -4.43 -19.54
C ARG A 80 -6.85 -3.44 -19.67
N ASP A 81 -7.44 -3.38 -20.86
CA ASP A 81 -8.54 -2.46 -21.18
C ASP A 81 -9.79 -2.77 -20.36
N VAL A 82 -10.15 -4.05 -20.19
CA VAL A 82 -11.30 -4.46 -19.36
C VAL A 82 -11.01 -4.24 -17.88
N ALA A 83 -9.82 -4.60 -17.40
CA ALA A 83 -9.42 -4.40 -16.00
C ALA A 83 -9.44 -2.91 -15.60
N ALA A 84 -9.10 -1.99 -16.51
CA ALA A 84 -9.20 -0.55 -16.28
C ALA A 84 -10.65 -0.02 -16.25
N ASN A 85 -11.60 -0.82 -16.73
CA ASN A 85 -12.97 -0.40 -17.01
C ASN A 85 -14.04 -1.35 -16.42
N LEU A 86 -13.70 -2.07 -15.35
CA LEU A 86 -14.57 -3.06 -14.70
C LEU A 86 -15.94 -2.49 -14.29
N ARG A 87 -16.01 -1.19 -13.98
CA ARG A 87 -17.26 -0.46 -13.64
C ARG A 87 -18.36 -0.53 -14.70
N PHE A 88 -18.04 -0.89 -15.95
CA PHE A 88 -19.03 -1.00 -17.03
C PHE A 88 -19.71 -2.37 -17.10
N PHE A 89 -19.29 -3.35 -16.29
CA PHE A 89 -19.81 -4.70 -16.35
C PHE A 89 -20.56 -5.07 -15.08
N GLY A 90 -21.75 -5.64 -15.25
CA GLY A 90 -22.55 -6.18 -14.16
C GLY A 90 -22.39 -7.70 -13.98
N PRO A 91 -23.06 -8.27 -12.98
CA PRO A 91 -23.02 -9.70 -12.70
C PRO A 91 -23.66 -10.59 -13.78
N ASP A 92 -24.63 -10.07 -14.52
CA ASP A 92 -25.27 -10.79 -15.62
C ASP A 92 -24.28 -10.95 -16.79
N ALA A 93 -23.53 -9.89 -17.12
CA ALA A 93 -22.40 -9.94 -18.04
C ALA A 93 -21.36 -10.98 -17.61
N ALA A 94 -21.03 -11.04 -16.32
CA ALA A 94 -20.08 -12.03 -15.79
C ALA A 94 -20.51 -13.49 -16.05
N THR A 95 -21.80 -13.78 -15.88
CA THR A 95 -22.35 -15.13 -16.12
C THR A 95 -22.28 -15.52 -17.60
N LEU A 96 -22.56 -14.58 -18.50
CA LEU A 96 -22.45 -14.80 -19.94
C LEU A 96 -20.98 -14.93 -20.38
N LEU A 97 -20.08 -14.09 -19.86
CA LEU A 97 -18.65 -14.18 -20.14
C LEU A 97 -18.07 -15.52 -19.71
N GLU A 98 -18.45 -16.04 -18.55
CA GLU A 98 -18.02 -17.37 -18.09
C GLU A 98 -18.45 -18.47 -19.04
N TYR A 99 -19.71 -18.44 -19.48
CA TYR A 99 -20.21 -19.41 -20.45
C TYR A 99 -19.44 -19.35 -21.77
N ARG A 100 -19.11 -18.15 -22.25
CA ARG A 100 -18.32 -17.96 -23.48
C ARG A 100 -16.87 -18.40 -23.31
N LEU A 101 -16.23 -18.05 -22.20
CA LEU A 101 -14.85 -18.44 -21.91
C LEU A 101 -14.71 -19.96 -21.84
N ASN A 102 -15.63 -20.65 -21.16
CA ASN A 102 -15.64 -22.11 -21.07
C ASN A 102 -15.85 -22.82 -22.42
N LYS A 103 -16.43 -22.12 -23.41
CA LYS A 103 -16.60 -22.63 -24.78
C LYS A 103 -15.48 -22.22 -25.72
N ALA A 104 -14.68 -21.24 -25.34
CA ALA A 104 -13.60 -20.73 -26.17
C ALA A 104 -12.49 -21.79 -26.26
N ASN A 105 -12.12 -22.16 -27.48
CA ASN A 105 -11.00 -23.04 -27.72
C ASN A 105 -9.74 -22.19 -27.98
N ALA A 106 -8.58 -22.68 -27.55
CA ALA A 106 -7.26 -22.09 -27.82
C ALA A 106 -6.98 -20.74 -27.13
N VAL A 107 -7.55 -20.47 -25.95
CA VAL A 107 -7.10 -19.35 -25.09
C VAL A 107 -5.84 -19.77 -24.32
N PRO A 108 -4.74 -18.99 -24.37
CA PRO A 108 -3.55 -19.26 -23.56
C PRO A 108 -3.88 -19.31 -22.07
N THR A 109 -3.26 -20.23 -21.31
CA THR A 109 -3.56 -20.47 -19.90
C THR A 109 -3.54 -19.20 -19.06
N LEU A 110 -2.51 -18.37 -19.21
CA LEU A 110 -2.40 -17.09 -18.50
C LEU A 110 -3.61 -16.18 -18.74
N LEU A 111 -4.01 -16.00 -20.01
CA LEU A 111 -5.13 -15.14 -20.36
C LEU A 111 -6.46 -15.72 -19.88
N HIS A 112 -6.61 -17.04 -19.94
CA HIS A 112 -7.76 -17.74 -19.39
C HIS A 112 -7.89 -17.50 -17.88
N ASP A 113 -6.78 -17.59 -17.13
CA ASP A 113 -6.77 -17.32 -15.70
C ASP A 113 -7.07 -15.85 -15.38
N CYS A 114 -6.54 -14.92 -16.18
CA CYS A 114 -6.90 -13.49 -16.09
C CYS A 114 -8.40 -13.25 -16.29
N TRP A 115 -9.01 -13.84 -17.32
CA TRP A 115 -10.46 -13.72 -17.55
C TRP A 115 -11.28 -14.35 -16.44
N ARG A 116 -10.85 -15.48 -15.88
CA ARG A 116 -11.51 -16.10 -14.73
C ARG A 116 -11.50 -15.19 -13.50
N LEU A 117 -10.39 -14.50 -13.23
CA LEU A 117 -10.31 -13.53 -12.15
C LEU A 117 -11.27 -12.35 -12.39
N ILE A 118 -11.28 -11.78 -13.60
CA ILE A 118 -12.21 -10.71 -13.97
C ILE A 118 -13.66 -11.15 -13.76
N ILE A 119 -14.04 -12.32 -14.29
CA ILE A 119 -15.40 -12.86 -14.16
C ILE A 119 -15.78 -13.08 -12.70
N ARG A 120 -14.86 -13.62 -11.90
CA ARG A 120 -15.07 -13.82 -10.47
C ARG A 120 -15.32 -12.49 -9.75
N TYR A 121 -14.46 -11.49 -9.98
CA TYR A 121 -14.63 -10.16 -9.41
C TYR A 121 -15.99 -9.56 -9.78
N LEU A 122 -16.41 -9.64 -11.04
CA LEU A 122 -17.70 -9.11 -11.49
C LEU A 122 -18.92 -9.84 -10.89
N LYS A 123 -18.80 -11.13 -10.56
CA LYS A 123 -19.85 -11.89 -9.86
C LYS A 123 -19.97 -11.49 -8.39
N ASP A 124 -18.83 -11.24 -7.75
CA ASP A 124 -18.74 -10.94 -6.33
C ASP A 124 -19.08 -9.47 -6.02
N ASN A 125 -18.88 -8.56 -6.99
CA ASN A 125 -19.23 -7.12 -6.90
C ASN A 125 -20.76 -6.83 -6.93
N LYS A 126 -21.59 -7.81 -6.53
CA LYS A 126 -23.05 -7.72 -6.47
C LYS A 126 -23.58 -6.85 -5.33
N GLN A 127 -22.75 -6.48 -4.36
CA GLN A 127 -23.14 -5.62 -3.25
C GLN A 127 -22.66 -4.19 -3.54
N GLY A 128 -23.41 -3.48 -4.40
CA GLY A 128 -23.15 -2.07 -4.62
C GLY A 128 -23.18 -1.29 -3.31
N LEU A 129 -22.08 -0.61 -2.99
CA LEU A 129 -21.89 0.78 -2.47
C LEU A 129 -22.89 1.40 -1.46
N LEU A 130 -23.92 0.70 -0.99
CA LEU A 130 -25.08 1.32 -0.35
C LEU A 130 -25.47 0.69 0.99
N ARG A 131 -24.82 -0.38 1.46
CA ARG A 131 -24.94 -0.85 2.84
C ARG A 131 -23.66 -1.55 3.30
N SER A 132 -22.83 -0.82 4.06
CA SER A 132 -21.84 -1.49 4.89
C SER A 132 -22.55 -2.41 5.86
N GLU A 133 -22.31 -3.71 5.76
CA GLU A 133 -22.78 -4.66 6.76
C GLU A 133 -22.32 -4.23 8.16
N TRP A 134 -21.16 -3.56 8.25
CA TRP A 134 -20.63 -3.03 9.49
C TRP A 134 -21.56 -2.05 10.20
N PHE A 135 -22.27 -1.17 9.47
CA PHE A 135 -23.23 -0.23 10.10
C PHE A 135 -24.40 -0.94 10.79
N GLU A 136 -24.74 -2.15 10.35
CA GLU A 136 -25.75 -2.98 11.01
C GLU A 136 -25.17 -3.78 12.18
N ILE A 137 -23.92 -4.25 12.04
CA ILE A 137 -23.22 -5.11 13.00
C ILE A 137 -22.74 -4.33 14.23
N ALA A 138 -22.12 -3.16 14.01
CA ALA A 138 -21.45 -2.40 15.07
C ALA A 138 -22.37 -2.04 16.25
N PRO A 139 -23.60 -1.52 16.05
CA PRO A 139 -24.50 -1.20 17.16
C PRO A 139 -24.92 -2.44 17.97
N GLN A 140 -25.03 -3.61 17.34
CA GLN A 140 -25.39 -4.86 18.02
C GLN A 140 -24.24 -5.34 18.91
N ILE A 141 -23.01 -5.34 18.37
CA ILE A 141 -21.80 -5.70 19.12
C ILE A 141 -21.62 -4.76 20.32
N SER A 142 -21.77 -3.44 20.12
CA SER A 142 -21.61 -2.46 21.21
C SER A 142 -22.66 -2.60 22.32
N ARG A 143 -23.85 -3.16 22.04
CA ARG A 143 -24.86 -3.51 23.06
C ARG A 143 -24.53 -4.81 23.81
N GLY A 144 -23.46 -5.50 23.45
CA GLY A 144 -23.05 -6.77 24.04
C GLY A 144 -23.71 -8.00 23.42
N GLU A 145 -24.28 -7.88 22.22
CA GLU A 145 -24.79 -9.02 21.46
C GLU A 145 -23.61 -9.78 20.83
N HIS A 146 -23.51 -11.08 21.08
CA HIS A 146 -22.39 -11.92 20.61
C HIS A 146 -22.86 -13.30 20.12
N SER A 147 -23.97 -13.31 19.38
CA SER A 147 -24.51 -14.54 18.77
C SER A 147 -23.50 -15.14 17.77
N ALA A 148 -23.55 -16.45 17.54
CA ALA A 148 -22.64 -17.09 16.58
C ALA A 148 -22.74 -16.46 15.17
N MET A 149 -23.97 -16.16 14.74
CA MET A 149 -24.24 -15.50 13.46
C MET A 149 -23.67 -14.09 13.39
N LEU A 150 -23.73 -13.31 14.47
CA LEU A 150 -23.16 -11.96 14.49
C LEU A 150 -21.63 -11.97 14.42
N LEU A 151 -20.98 -12.92 15.10
CA LEU A 151 -19.53 -13.09 15.01
C LEU A 151 -19.07 -13.57 13.62
N GLU A 152 -19.88 -14.39 12.95
CA GLU A 152 -19.63 -14.80 11.56
C GLU A 152 -19.74 -13.61 10.61
N ARG A 153 -20.81 -12.81 10.72
CA ARG A 153 -20.98 -11.58 9.94
C ARG A 153 -19.84 -10.59 10.17
N MET A 154 -19.39 -10.40 11.42
CA MET A 154 -18.23 -9.56 11.72
C MET A 154 -16.97 -10.08 11.03
N ALA A 155 -16.70 -11.39 11.10
CA ALA A 155 -15.52 -11.95 10.47
C ALA A 155 -15.57 -11.92 8.93
N ASP A 156 -16.76 -11.98 8.34
CA ASP A 156 -16.96 -11.84 6.89
C ASP A 156 -16.82 -10.38 6.44
N ALA A 157 -17.35 -9.42 7.21
CA ALA A 157 -17.17 -7.98 6.96
C ALA A 157 -15.71 -7.54 7.04
N LEU A 158 -14.89 -8.22 7.86
CA LEU A 158 -13.45 -7.98 7.97
C LEU A 158 -12.63 -8.83 7.00
N ARG A 159 -13.26 -9.74 6.25
CA ARG A 159 -12.54 -10.62 5.33
C ARG A 159 -12.03 -9.78 4.16
N PRO A 160 -10.72 -9.78 3.90
CA PRO A 160 -10.20 -9.16 2.68
C PRO A 160 -10.75 -9.91 1.45
N LYS A 161 -11.29 -9.17 0.49
CA LYS A 161 -11.89 -9.68 -0.75
C LYS A 161 -11.10 -9.21 -1.95
N LEU A 162 -11.10 -10.02 -3.01
CA LEU A 162 -10.39 -9.75 -4.26
C LEU A 162 -10.84 -8.41 -4.87
N LYS A 163 -9.89 -7.52 -5.12
CA LYS A 163 -10.06 -6.28 -5.87
C LYS A 163 -9.20 -6.33 -7.12
N LEU A 164 -9.81 -6.02 -8.26
CA LEU A 164 -9.10 -5.91 -9.52
C LEU A 164 -9.11 -4.46 -10.01
N GLY A 165 -8.06 -4.07 -10.71
CA GLY A 165 -7.97 -2.73 -11.27
C GLY A 165 -6.93 -2.60 -12.38
N GLN A 166 -6.74 -1.37 -12.82
CA GLN A 166 -5.69 -1.03 -13.77
C GLN A 166 -4.31 -1.25 -13.14
N ARG A 167 -3.41 -1.90 -13.87
CA ARG A 167 -2.01 -2.01 -13.47
C ARG A 167 -1.33 -0.65 -13.61
N SER A 168 -0.85 -0.10 -12.50
CA SER A 168 -0.01 1.10 -12.45
C SER A 168 1.44 0.69 -12.25
N SER A 169 2.14 0.29 -13.32
CA SER A 169 3.56 -0.05 -13.26
C SER A 169 4.36 0.85 -14.20
N LEU A 170 5.51 1.33 -13.72
CA LEU A 170 6.46 2.13 -14.51
C LEU A 170 7.21 1.29 -15.56
N TYR A 171 7.17 -0.05 -15.43
CA TYR A 171 7.84 -0.97 -16.32
C TYR A 171 6.82 -1.92 -16.96
N GLU A 172 6.72 -1.86 -18.28
CA GLU A 172 5.99 -2.86 -19.04
C GLU A 172 6.86 -4.09 -19.23
N SER A 173 6.39 -5.24 -18.74
CA SER A 173 7.02 -6.52 -19.05
C SER A 173 6.75 -6.84 -20.53
N GLU A 174 7.81 -7.04 -21.32
CA GLU A 174 7.68 -7.40 -22.74
C GLU A 174 6.93 -8.73 -22.95
N GLN A 175 7.01 -9.64 -21.98
CA GLN A 175 6.28 -10.91 -21.96
C GLN A 175 5.61 -11.10 -20.59
N PRO A 176 4.27 -11.08 -20.50
CA PRO A 176 3.57 -11.32 -19.25
C PRO A 176 3.63 -12.82 -18.90
N GLU A 177 3.99 -13.14 -17.66
CA GLU A 177 4.06 -14.51 -17.14
C GLU A 177 2.96 -14.78 -16.11
N ARG A 178 2.43 -13.73 -15.47
CA ARG A 178 1.47 -13.84 -14.36
C ARG A 178 0.31 -12.87 -14.53
N PRO A 179 -0.87 -13.14 -13.93
CA PRO A 179 -2.01 -12.23 -14.01
C PRO A 179 -1.71 -10.79 -13.55
N SER A 180 -0.85 -10.64 -12.53
CA SER A 180 -0.38 -9.34 -12.02
C SER A 180 0.50 -8.53 -13.00
N ASP A 181 0.98 -9.14 -14.10
CA ASP A 181 1.65 -8.42 -15.19
C ASP A 181 0.66 -7.66 -16.09
N LEU A 182 -0.62 -8.07 -16.07
CA LEU A 182 -1.68 -7.53 -16.91
C LEU A 182 -2.66 -6.62 -16.16
N MET A 183 -2.93 -6.88 -14.88
CA MET A 183 -3.88 -6.10 -14.08
C MET A 183 -3.37 -5.90 -12.65
N SER A 184 -3.90 -4.90 -11.94
CA SER A 184 -3.71 -4.84 -10.49
C SER A 184 -4.60 -5.90 -9.83
N ILE A 185 -4.02 -6.61 -8.87
CA ILE A 185 -4.68 -7.64 -8.07
C ILE A 185 -4.37 -7.31 -6.62
N GLU A 186 -5.39 -6.84 -5.93
CA GLU A 186 -5.32 -6.37 -4.55
C GLU A 186 -6.39 -7.10 -3.72
N TYR A 187 -6.32 -6.92 -2.41
CA TYR A 187 -7.39 -7.32 -1.51
C TYR A 187 -7.84 -6.09 -0.72
N GLU A 188 -9.15 -5.96 -0.49
CA GLU A 188 -9.72 -4.86 0.28
C GLU A 188 -10.77 -5.38 1.27
N VAL A 189 -10.94 -4.66 2.37
CA VAL A 189 -12.07 -4.89 3.29
C VAL A 189 -13.25 -4.04 2.86
N ASP A 190 -14.47 -4.56 3.02
CA ASP A 190 -15.69 -3.83 2.66
C ASP A 190 -15.71 -2.43 3.32
N ASP A 191 -16.00 -1.41 2.51
CA ASP A 191 -16.11 0.01 2.89
C ASP A 191 -14.87 0.61 3.58
N GLY A 192 -13.67 0.04 3.40
CA GLY A 192 -12.43 0.59 3.96
C GLY A 192 -12.42 0.63 5.49
N LEU A 193 -13.11 -0.33 6.12
CA LEU A 193 -13.27 -0.43 7.55
C LEU A 193 -11.92 -0.42 8.30
N SER A 194 -11.76 0.52 9.23
CA SER A 194 -10.52 0.65 9.98
C SER A 194 -10.48 -0.28 11.21
N PRO A 195 -9.30 -0.76 11.63
CA PRO A 195 -9.19 -1.55 12.86
C PRO A 195 -9.72 -0.82 14.09
N ASN A 196 -9.55 0.50 14.15
CA ASN A 196 -9.97 1.32 15.29
C ASN A 196 -11.50 1.35 15.44
N GLU A 197 -12.24 1.46 14.35
CA GLU A 197 -13.72 1.41 14.39
C GLU A 197 -14.22 0.08 14.95
N VAL A 198 -13.58 -1.02 14.54
CA VAL A 198 -13.92 -2.37 15.03
C VAL A 198 -13.61 -2.51 16.51
N LEU A 199 -12.42 -2.08 16.93
CA LEU A 199 -11.95 -2.20 18.31
C LEU A 199 -12.69 -1.29 19.28
N GLN A 200 -13.20 -0.15 18.81
CA GLN A 200 -14.09 0.74 19.57
C GLN A 200 -15.50 0.15 19.72
N ALA A 201 -16.02 -0.50 18.67
CA ALA A 201 -17.32 -1.16 18.73
C ALA A 201 -17.30 -2.39 19.65
N TRP A 202 -16.17 -3.11 19.72
CA TRP A 202 -16.01 -4.31 20.52
C TRP A 202 -15.96 -4.02 22.04
N PRO A 203 -16.88 -4.58 22.84
CA PRO A 203 -16.98 -4.23 24.26
C PRO A 203 -15.77 -4.72 25.05
N ILE A 204 -15.13 -3.81 25.80
CA ILE A 204 -14.01 -4.14 26.71
C ILE A 204 -14.43 -5.21 27.74
N SER A 205 -15.69 -5.17 28.16
CA SER A 205 -16.31 -6.10 29.10
C SER A 205 -16.71 -7.46 28.51
N ALA A 206 -16.42 -7.73 27.22
CA ALA A 206 -16.64 -9.05 26.63
C ALA A 206 -16.01 -10.15 27.49
N SER A 207 -16.72 -11.28 27.66
CA SER A 207 -16.17 -12.42 28.40
C SER A 207 -15.03 -13.07 27.62
N PRO A 208 -14.07 -13.72 28.30
CA PRO A 208 -12.97 -14.41 27.61
C PRO A 208 -13.43 -15.44 26.58
N SER A 209 -14.54 -16.14 26.86
CA SER A 209 -15.16 -17.08 25.93
C SER A 209 -15.71 -16.43 24.66
N VAL A 210 -16.15 -15.16 24.73
CA VAL A 210 -16.61 -14.39 23.57
C VAL A 210 -15.43 -13.90 22.76
N ASP A 211 -14.39 -13.37 23.40
CA ASP A 211 -13.13 -12.98 22.74
C ASP A 211 -12.51 -14.18 22.00
N ALA A 212 -12.44 -15.36 22.65
CA ALA A 212 -11.95 -16.58 22.02
C ALA A 212 -12.79 -16.99 20.80
N ARG A 213 -14.13 -16.93 20.88
CA ARG A 213 -15.00 -17.23 19.73
C ARG A 213 -14.80 -16.25 18.58
N ALA A 214 -14.57 -14.97 18.87
CA ALA A 214 -14.29 -13.96 17.86
C ALA A 214 -12.95 -14.23 17.16
N ILE A 215 -11.88 -14.46 17.93
CA ILE A 215 -10.55 -14.78 17.39
C ILE A 215 -10.60 -16.04 16.51
N THR A 216 -11.37 -17.06 16.91
CA THR A 216 -11.58 -18.26 16.08
C THR A 216 -12.21 -17.90 14.72
N LYS A 217 -13.26 -17.07 14.71
CA LYS A 217 -13.92 -16.68 13.46
C LYS A 217 -13.03 -15.81 12.58
N LEU A 218 -12.30 -14.87 13.16
CA LEU A 218 -11.34 -14.04 12.44
C LEU A 218 -10.19 -14.87 11.86
N THR A 219 -9.66 -15.83 12.62
CA THR A 219 -8.59 -16.73 12.14
C THR A 219 -9.07 -17.57 10.96
N ILE A 220 -10.28 -18.13 11.02
CA ILE A 220 -10.85 -18.91 9.90
C ILE A 220 -11.05 -18.04 8.66
N SER A 221 -11.54 -16.81 8.84
CA SER A 221 -11.75 -15.86 7.76
C SER A 221 -10.42 -15.44 7.11
N LEU A 222 -9.40 -15.16 7.93
CA LEU A 222 -8.05 -14.85 7.50
C LEU A 222 -7.40 -16.01 6.75
N ASP A 223 -7.49 -17.23 7.27
CA ASP A 223 -6.99 -18.45 6.61
C ASP A 223 -7.65 -18.64 5.23
N SER A 224 -8.98 -18.45 5.16
CA SER A 224 -9.73 -18.55 3.90
C SER A 224 -9.36 -17.46 2.89
N ALA A 225 -9.02 -16.25 3.34
CA ALA A 225 -8.56 -15.17 2.47
C ALA A 225 -7.12 -15.38 1.99
N LEU A 226 -6.23 -15.93 2.83
CA LEU A 226 -4.86 -16.26 2.46
C LEU A 226 -4.78 -17.45 1.49
N ALA A 227 -5.64 -18.46 1.70
CA ALA A 227 -5.80 -19.57 0.76
C ALA A 227 -6.23 -19.05 -0.62
N ASP A 228 -7.21 -18.14 -0.63
CA ASP A 228 -7.67 -17.50 -1.84
C ASP A 228 -6.58 -16.68 -2.56
N ALA A 229 -5.84 -15.86 -1.82
CA ALA A 229 -4.73 -15.08 -2.37
C ALA A 229 -3.59 -15.96 -2.91
N THR A 230 -3.41 -17.15 -2.34
CA THR A 230 -2.47 -18.16 -2.85
C THR A 230 -2.96 -18.75 -4.17
N ASP A 231 -4.24 -19.09 -4.28
CA ASP A 231 -4.85 -19.59 -5.51
C ASP A 231 -4.83 -18.54 -6.65
N VAL A 232 -4.94 -17.26 -6.30
CA VAL A 232 -4.81 -16.13 -7.25
C VAL A 232 -3.34 -15.88 -7.65
N GLY A 233 -2.38 -16.35 -6.84
CA GLY A 233 -0.94 -16.23 -7.11
C GLY A 233 -0.29 -14.92 -6.65
N VAL A 234 -0.92 -14.20 -5.72
CA VAL A 234 -0.38 -12.97 -5.10
C VAL A 234 0.13 -13.19 -3.67
N GLU A 235 -0.25 -14.31 -3.04
CA GLU A 235 0.34 -14.80 -1.79
C GLU A 235 1.18 -16.06 -2.03
N SER A 236 2.31 -16.17 -1.36
CA SER A 236 3.18 -17.35 -1.43
C SER A 236 4.04 -17.45 -0.17
N ASN A 237 4.54 -18.64 0.13
CA ASN A 237 5.62 -18.77 1.12
C ASN A 237 6.99 -18.41 0.53
N GLU A 238 7.07 -18.13 -0.78
CA GLU A 238 8.29 -17.80 -1.50
C GLU A 238 8.34 -16.32 -1.84
N GLY A 239 9.43 -15.65 -1.43
CA GLY A 239 9.65 -14.24 -1.71
C GLY A 239 8.69 -13.30 -0.99
N TYR A 240 8.69 -12.05 -1.42
CA TYR A 240 7.82 -11.00 -0.92
C TYR A 240 6.41 -11.16 -1.52
N SER A 241 5.36 -11.06 -0.72
CA SER A 241 3.98 -11.27 -1.17
C SER A 241 3.03 -10.17 -0.69
N ILE A 242 1.78 -10.21 -1.15
CA ILE A 242 0.78 -9.18 -0.84
C ILE A 242 0.60 -8.96 0.67
N SER A 243 0.61 -10.03 1.48
CA SER A 243 0.49 -9.88 2.94
C SER A 243 1.68 -9.18 3.61
N ASP A 244 2.87 -9.20 2.99
CA ASP A 244 4.00 -8.41 3.48
C ASP A 244 3.77 -6.91 3.24
N SER A 245 3.20 -6.54 2.10
CA SER A 245 2.84 -5.16 1.74
C SER A 245 1.70 -4.62 2.61
N ASP A 246 0.65 -5.42 2.77
CA ASP A 246 -0.58 -5.04 3.46
C ASP A 246 -0.33 -4.96 4.97
N VAL A 247 0.50 -5.85 5.51
CA VAL A 247 0.82 -5.90 6.94
C VAL A 247 2.32 -5.69 7.16
N PRO A 248 2.82 -4.44 7.13
CA PRO A 248 4.23 -4.17 7.45
C PRO A 248 4.61 -4.65 8.86
N SER A 249 3.70 -4.48 9.82
CA SER A 249 3.90 -4.89 11.21
C SER A 249 2.59 -5.41 11.82
N VAL A 250 2.64 -6.55 12.52
CA VAL A 250 1.50 -7.07 13.27
C VAL A 250 1.19 -6.20 14.50
N ALA A 251 2.23 -5.76 15.23
CA ALA A 251 2.03 -4.81 16.32
C ALA A 251 1.73 -3.41 15.79
N ASP A 252 1.26 -2.54 16.68
CA ASP A 252 0.97 -1.16 16.32
C ASP A 252 2.25 -0.42 15.90
N HIS A 253 2.16 0.31 14.80
CA HIS A 253 3.31 0.95 14.16
C HIS A 253 2.90 1.96 13.09
N GLN A 254 3.65 3.05 12.95
CA GLN A 254 3.39 4.09 11.93
C GLN A 254 3.39 3.53 10.49
N GLN A 255 4.21 2.52 10.19
CA GLN A 255 4.23 1.88 8.87
C GLN A 255 2.90 1.22 8.48
N ASN A 256 2.02 0.98 9.45
CA ASN A 256 0.70 0.43 9.22
C ASN A 256 -0.34 1.50 8.82
N GLU A 257 0.01 2.78 8.89
CA GLU A 257 -0.87 3.86 8.46
C GLU A 257 -1.27 3.70 6.99
N TYR A 258 -2.54 3.96 6.70
CA TYR A 258 -3.12 3.89 5.35
C TYR A 258 -3.04 2.51 4.68
N ARG A 259 -2.81 1.44 5.44
CA ARG A 259 -2.87 0.07 4.94
C ARG A 259 -4.30 -0.47 4.90
N ASP A 260 -4.57 -1.23 3.86
CA ASP A 260 -5.83 -1.94 3.61
C ASP A 260 -5.55 -3.45 3.49
N GLY A 261 -6.46 -4.21 2.87
CA GLY A 261 -6.31 -5.63 2.58
C GLY A 261 -6.24 -6.45 3.86
N PHE A 262 -5.17 -7.19 4.05
CA PHE A 262 -5.03 -8.09 5.21
C PHE A 262 -4.83 -7.36 6.54
N PHE A 263 -4.53 -6.05 6.54
CA PHE A 263 -4.19 -5.32 7.76
C PHE A 263 -5.30 -5.32 8.81
N THR A 264 -6.53 -4.97 8.42
CA THR A 264 -7.63 -4.75 9.38
C THR A 264 -7.92 -6.00 10.19
N ILE A 265 -8.12 -7.15 9.53
CA ILE A 265 -8.42 -8.41 10.21
C ILE A 265 -7.27 -8.87 11.10
N VAL A 266 -6.01 -8.69 10.67
CA VAL A 266 -4.83 -9.05 11.48
C VAL A 266 -4.75 -8.17 12.71
N ARG A 267 -4.92 -6.85 12.56
CA ARG A 267 -4.79 -5.91 13.66
C ARG A 267 -5.87 -6.14 14.72
N VAL A 268 -7.11 -6.36 14.30
CA VAL A 268 -8.23 -6.72 15.20
C VAL A 268 -7.95 -8.05 15.90
N THR A 269 -7.51 -9.08 15.16
CA THR A 269 -7.19 -10.41 15.73
C THR A 269 -6.10 -10.31 16.80
N ALA A 270 -5.03 -9.56 16.52
CA ALA A 270 -3.92 -9.36 17.43
C ALA A 270 -4.35 -8.63 18.72
N GLU A 271 -5.14 -7.55 18.61
CA GLU A 271 -5.63 -6.81 19.78
C GLU A 271 -6.62 -7.64 20.63
N LEU A 272 -7.53 -8.39 19.99
CA LEU A 272 -8.43 -9.28 20.73
C LEU A 272 -7.64 -10.41 21.42
N TRP A 273 -6.59 -10.93 20.80
CA TRP A 273 -5.72 -11.92 21.42
C TRP A 273 -5.00 -11.36 22.64
N VAL A 274 -4.45 -10.14 22.57
CA VAL A 274 -3.83 -9.47 23.74
C VAL A 274 -4.83 -9.30 24.88
N ARG A 275 -6.07 -8.86 24.57
CA ARG A 275 -7.13 -8.76 25.58
C ARG A 275 -7.47 -10.12 26.20
N LEU A 276 -7.58 -11.17 25.38
CA LEU A 276 -7.84 -12.53 25.86
C LEU A 276 -6.69 -13.05 26.73
N ALA A 277 -5.44 -12.83 26.32
CA ALA A 277 -4.24 -13.22 27.06
C ALA A 277 -4.22 -12.60 28.47
N GLN A 278 -4.62 -11.35 28.60
CA GLN A 278 -4.72 -10.66 29.90
C GLN A 278 -5.86 -11.21 30.77
N LYS A 279 -6.99 -11.60 30.17
CA LYS A 279 -8.17 -12.07 30.92
C LYS A 279 -8.07 -13.55 31.31
N GLU A 280 -7.69 -14.41 30.36
CA GLU A 280 -7.66 -15.87 30.53
C GLU A 280 -6.59 -16.52 29.63
N PRO A 281 -5.32 -16.58 30.10
CA PRO A 281 -4.20 -17.11 29.31
C PRO A 281 -4.44 -18.51 28.74
N GLN A 282 -5.16 -19.38 29.48
CA GLN A 282 -5.45 -20.76 29.06
C GLN A 282 -6.27 -20.84 27.77
N LEU A 283 -7.11 -19.82 27.49
CA LEU A 283 -7.86 -19.72 26.24
C LEU A 283 -7.05 -19.07 25.11
N ALA A 284 -6.04 -18.25 25.43
CA ALA A 284 -5.22 -17.54 24.45
C ALA A 284 -4.12 -18.41 23.84
N LEU A 285 -3.49 -19.28 24.65
CA LEU A 285 -2.35 -20.11 24.24
C LEU A 285 -2.62 -21.03 23.03
N PRO A 286 -3.78 -21.71 22.92
CA PRO A 286 -4.06 -22.58 21.77
C PRO A 286 -4.04 -21.86 20.41
N PHE A 287 -4.34 -20.56 20.38
CA PHE A 287 -4.25 -19.77 19.13
C PHE A 287 -2.81 -19.64 18.66
N VAL A 288 -1.87 -19.39 19.57
CA VAL A 288 -0.44 -19.24 19.24
C VAL A 288 0.13 -20.54 18.68
N GLU A 289 -0.24 -21.68 19.25
CA GLU A 289 0.13 -23.01 18.77
C GLU A 289 -0.39 -23.29 17.35
N SER A 290 -1.68 -22.99 17.12
CA SER A 290 -2.30 -23.13 15.80
C SER A 290 -1.63 -22.22 14.77
N TRP A 291 -1.42 -20.95 15.08
CA TRP A 291 -0.82 -19.97 14.18
C TRP A 291 0.64 -20.30 13.82
N ARG A 292 1.43 -20.79 14.80
CA ARG A 292 2.83 -21.20 14.58
C ARG A 292 2.96 -22.34 13.57
N THR A 293 2.01 -23.27 13.59
CA THR A 293 2.01 -24.46 12.71
C THR A 293 1.26 -24.24 11.40
N SER A 294 0.73 -23.04 11.17
CA SER A 294 0.02 -22.72 9.93
C SER A 294 0.93 -22.77 8.71
N ASN A 295 0.35 -23.13 7.57
CA ASN A 295 1.00 -23.04 6.26
C ASN A 295 1.15 -21.59 5.78
N PHE A 296 0.40 -20.64 6.32
CA PHE A 296 0.46 -19.24 5.90
C PHE A 296 1.43 -18.43 6.77
N ARG A 297 2.38 -17.76 6.12
CA ARG A 297 3.37 -16.89 6.76
C ARG A 297 2.74 -15.82 7.65
N LEU A 298 1.67 -15.16 7.21
CA LEU A 298 1.03 -14.10 7.98
C LEU A 298 0.47 -14.61 9.33
N LEU A 299 -0.05 -15.84 9.37
CA LEU A 299 -0.44 -16.47 10.64
C LEU A 299 0.78 -16.80 11.51
N ARG A 300 1.88 -17.28 10.93
CA ARG A 300 3.14 -17.45 11.70
C ARG A 300 3.67 -16.12 12.26
N ARG A 301 3.49 -15.00 11.55
CA ARG A 301 3.81 -13.65 12.05
C ARG A 301 2.93 -13.24 13.25
N LEU A 302 1.63 -13.55 13.21
CA LEU A 302 0.75 -13.41 14.40
C LEU A 302 1.27 -14.24 15.58
N ALA A 303 1.74 -15.45 15.34
CA ALA A 303 2.34 -16.29 16.40
C ALA A 303 3.61 -15.66 16.98
N LEU A 304 4.51 -15.12 16.14
CA LEU A 304 5.72 -14.42 16.60
C LEU A 304 5.40 -13.18 17.43
N PHE A 305 4.41 -12.39 16.99
CA PHE A 305 3.88 -11.26 17.77
C PHE A 305 3.39 -11.73 19.15
N ALA A 306 2.57 -12.78 19.19
CA ALA A 306 2.05 -13.33 20.45
C ALA A 306 3.16 -13.90 21.36
N CYS A 307 4.23 -14.46 20.79
CA CYS A 307 5.39 -14.97 21.54
C CYS A 307 6.19 -13.88 22.30
N THR A 308 5.94 -12.60 22.01
CA THR A 308 6.51 -11.49 22.79
C THR A 308 5.88 -11.36 24.17
N ASP A 309 4.65 -11.87 24.35
CA ASP A 309 3.95 -11.84 25.64
C ASP A 309 4.53 -12.89 26.61
N GLN A 310 4.55 -12.56 27.90
CA GLN A 310 5.08 -13.41 28.96
C GLN A 310 4.18 -14.62 29.27
N ILE A 311 2.91 -14.60 28.86
CA ILE A 311 2.03 -15.76 29.02
C ILE A 311 2.51 -16.97 28.19
N VAL A 312 3.20 -16.72 27.08
CA VAL A 312 3.82 -17.76 26.25
C VAL A 312 5.11 -18.20 26.93
N SER A 313 5.34 -19.50 27.06
CA SER A 313 6.57 -19.99 27.71
C SER A 313 7.81 -19.58 26.91
N GLN A 314 8.91 -19.33 27.61
CA GLN A 314 10.19 -18.98 26.98
C GLN A 314 10.69 -20.07 26.02
N ASP A 315 10.41 -21.33 26.36
CA ASP A 315 10.72 -22.48 25.52
C ASP A 315 9.94 -22.43 24.22
N PHE A 316 8.62 -22.21 24.29
CA PHE A 316 7.77 -22.15 23.12
C PHE A 316 8.13 -20.96 22.21
N ALA A 317 8.38 -19.79 22.80
CA ALA A 317 8.76 -18.59 22.06
C ALA A 317 10.12 -18.75 21.34
N ALA A 318 11.10 -19.40 21.99
CA ALA A 318 12.38 -19.71 21.35
C ALA A 318 12.20 -20.76 20.23
N ASP A 319 11.38 -21.79 20.44
CA ASP A 319 11.12 -22.79 19.39
C ASP A 319 10.40 -22.19 18.18
N ALA A 320 9.55 -21.17 18.37
CA ALA A 320 8.92 -20.46 17.27
C ALA A 320 9.95 -19.82 16.32
N LEU A 321 11.05 -19.25 16.84
CA LEU A 321 12.17 -18.74 16.04
C LEU A 321 13.00 -19.88 15.40
N ILE A 322 13.19 -20.98 16.13
CA ILE A 322 13.95 -22.14 15.64
C ILE A 322 13.20 -22.85 14.52
N GLU A 323 11.88 -22.89 14.53
CA GLU A 323 11.10 -23.56 13.49
C GLU A 323 10.80 -22.66 12.29
N LEU A 324 10.87 -21.33 12.47
CA LEU A 324 10.57 -20.38 11.41
C LEU A 324 11.49 -20.61 10.20
N PRO A 325 10.94 -20.79 8.97
CA PRO A 325 11.75 -20.99 7.78
C PRO A 325 12.82 -19.91 7.61
N ARG A 326 14.04 -20.29 7.19
CA ARG A 326 15.17 -19.35 7.06
C ARG A 326 14.84 -18.12 6.19
N ARG A 327 14.00 -18.27 5.17
CA ARG A 327 13.55 -17.16 4.33
C ARG A 327 12.75 -16.12 5.11
N GLU A 328 11.90 -16.56 6.02
CA GLU A 328 11.11 -15.69 6.90
C GLU A 328 11.97 -15.06 8.00
N LEU A 329 13.09 -15.67 8.36
CA LEU A 329 14.05 -15.06 9.28
C LEU A 329 14.79 -13.85 8.67
N PHE A 330 14.88 -13.71 7.34
CA PHE A 330 15.77 -12.72 6.71
C PHE A 330 15.20 -11.92 5.54
N LEU A 331 14.23 -12.44 4.78
CA LEU A 331 13.89 -11.94 3.44
C LEU A 331 12.42 -11.51 3.29
N THR A 332 11.63 -11.55 4.35
CA THR A 332 10.20 -11.21 4.35
C THR A 332 9.89 -10.32 5.54
N ASN A 333 8.71 -9.67 5.57
CA ASN A 333 8.37 -8.79 6.69
C ASN A 333 8.16 -9.53 8.03
N SER A 334 8.32 -10.86 8.07
CA SER A 334 8.43 -11.61 9.32
C SER A 334 9.64 -11.19 10.17
N THR A 335 10.67 -10.62 9.54
CA THR A 335 11.82 -10.01 10.21
C THR A 335 11.39 -9.00 11.28
N VAL A 336 10.38 -8.17 11.03
CA VAL A 336 9.90 -7.16 12.00
C VAL A 336 9.47 -7.83 13.32
N GLU A 337 8.70 -8.91 13.23
CA GLU A 337 8.29 -9.69 14.41
C GLU A 337 9.47 -10.46 15.03
N VAL A 338 10.42 -10.96 14.22
CA VAL A 338 11.66 -11.60 14.71
C VAL A 338 12.49 -10.64 15.56
N TYR A 339 12.78 -9.43 15.06
CA TYR A 339 13.56 -8.42 15.79
C TYR A 339 12.89 -8.04 17.12
N ARG A 340 11.58 -7.83 17.10
CA ARG A 340 10.82 -7.51 18.32
C ARG A 340 10.87 -8.65 19.32
N LEU A 341 10.71 -9.88 18.88
CA LEU A 341 10.77 -11.04 19.75
C LEU A 341 12.16 -11.21 20.39
N ILE A 342 13.23 -11.06 19.60
CA ILE A 342 14.60 -11.07 20.11
C ILE A 342 14.78 -9.96 21.16
N ARG A 343 14.47 -8.71 20.79
CA ARG A 343 14.65 -7.55 21.68
C ARG A 343 13.93 -7.70 23.02
N ILE A 344 12.71 -8.26 23.02
CA ILE A 344 11.88 -8.38 24.23
C ILE A 344 12.24 -9.64 25.05
N ARG A 345 12.50 -10.78 24.39
CA ARG A 345 12.51 -12.10 25.05
C ARG A 345 13.87 -12.79 25.07
N TRP A 346 14.89 -12.29 24.36
CA TRP A 346 16.18 -12.97 24.21
C TRP A 346 16.76 -13.45 25.53
N ASN A 347 16.85 -12.56 26.53
CA ASN A 347 17.45 -12.87 27.83
C ASN A 347 16.67 -13.91 28.65
N ALA A 348 15.41 -14.17 28.33
CA ALA A 348 14.60 -15.22 28.96
C ALA A 348 14.77 -16.58 28.27
N PHE A 349 15.28 -16.62 27.04
CA PHE A 349 15.42 -17.89 26.32
C PHE A 349 16.46 -18.82 26.97
N PRO A 350 16.21 -20.14 26.97
CA PRO A 350 17.20 -21.13 27.37
C PRO A 350 18.49 -20.98 26.56
N SER A 351 19.65 -21.13 27.23
CA SER A 351 20.96 -20.88 26.60
C SER A 351 21.27 -21.83 25.44
N ASP A 352 20.79 -23.07 25.51
CA ASP A 352 20.89 -24.05 24.42
C ASP A 352 20.09 -23.58 23.20
N LYS A 353 18.87 -23.06 23.40
CA LYS A 353 18.06 -22.50 22.31
C LYS A 353 18.63 -21.21 21.74
N GLN A 354 19.17 -20.32 22.58
CA GLN A 354 19.91 -19.14 22.12
C GLN A 354 21.05 -19.53 21.17
N ASN A 355 21.82 -20.57 21.51
CA ASN A 355 22.89 -21.06 20.65
C ASN A 355 22.37 -21.58 19.31
N VAL A 356 21.27 -22.32 19.29
CA VAL A 356 20.63 -22.79 18.04
C VAL A 356 20.17 -21.61 17.19
N ILE A 357 19.54 -20.60 17.79
CA ILE A 357 19.08 -19.40 17.08
C ILE A 357 20.27 -18.64 16.48
N LEU A 358 21.34 -18.41 17.25
CA LEU A 358 22.54 -17.74 16.76
C LEU A 358 23.22 -18.52 15.62
N GLN A 359 23.25 -19.85 15.68
CA GLN A 359 23.77 -20.68 14.58
C GLN A 359 22.96 -20.51 13.29
N ARG A 360 21.63 -20.39 13.40
CA ARG A 360 20.77 -20.09 12.24
C ARG A 360 21.06 -18.69 11.68
N PHE A 361 21.30 -17.72 12.55
CA PHE A 361 21.71 -16.37 12.15
C PHE A 361 23.05 -16.36 11.44
N CYS A 362 24.04 -17.10 11.95
CA CYS A 362 25.34 -17.29 11.29
C CYS A 362 25.18 -17.94 9.90
N ALA A 363 24.26 -18.91 9.76
CA ALA A 363 24.00 -19.56 8.48
C ALA A 363 23.45 -18.58 7.43
N GLY A 364 22.66 -17.58 7.81
CA GLY A 364 22.05 -16.61 6.89
C GLY A 364 20.99 -17.23 5.95
N PRO A 365 20.50 -16.46 4.96
CA PRO A 365 19.57 -16.97 3.96
C PRO A 365 20.23 -17.96 2.99
N GLU A 366 19.44 -18.83 2.37
CA GLU A 366 19.93 -19.83 1.40
C GLU A 366 20.26 -19.16 0.06
N ARG A 367 21.33 -19.64 -0.60
CA ARG A 367 21.90 -18.98 -1.79
C ARG A 367 21.04 -19.14 -3.04
N ASP A 368 20.32 -20.25 -3.14
CA ASP A 368 19.44 -20.62 -4.26
C ASP A 368 18.16 -19.77 -4.34
N TRP A 369 17.91 -18.92 -3.34
CA TRP A 369 16.77 -17.99 -3.32
C TRP A 369 17.04 -16.69 -4.07
N PHE A 370 18.29 -16.42 -4.45
CA PHE A 370 18.67 -15.22 -5.16
C PHE A 370 18.73 -15.47 -6.66
N ARG A 371 18.31 -14.46 -7.45
CA ARG A 371 18.37 -14.53 -8.90
C ARG A 371 19.82 -14.64 -9.38
N GLU A 372 20.02 -15.34 -10.49
CA GLU A 372 21.33 -15.40 -11.15
C GLU A 372 21.81 -13.98 -11.50
N GLY A 373 23.06 -13.67 -11.16
CA GLY A 373 23.68 -12.37 -11.38
C GLY A 373 23.53 -11.35 -10.24
N ALA A 374 22.78 -11.66 -9.17
CA ALA A 374 22.73 -10.82 -7.97
C ALA A 374 24.04 -10.90 -7.14
N ASP A 375 24.36 -9.86 -6.38
CA ASP A 375 25.41 -9.90 -5.35
C ASP A 375 24.93 -10.70 -4.13
N ILE A 376 24.95 -12.02 -4.26
CA ILE A 376 24.46 -12.95 -3.24
C ILE A 376 25.24 -12.79 -1.93
N ASP A 377 26.56 -12.63 -2.02
CA ASP A 377 27.42 -12.54 -0.84
C ASP A 377 27.18 -11.24 -0.07
N GLY A 378 27.04 -10.11 -0.77
CA GLY A 378 26.67 -8.83 -0.17
C GLY A 378 25.29 -8.87 0.50
N VAL A 379 24.27 -9.48 -0.13
CA VAL A 379 22.93 -9.58 0.46
C VAL A 379 22.92 -10.48 1.71
N ILE A 380 23.58 -11.64 1.65
CA ILE A 380 23.70 -12.53 2.81
C ILE A 380 24.41 -11.83 3.97
N ASP A 381 25.51 -11.14 3.69
CA ASP A 381 26.23 -10.36 4.69
C ASP A 381 25.35 -9.25 5.26
N ARG A 382 24.55 -8.57 4.43
CA ARG A 382 23.65 -7.52 4.91
C ARG A 382 22.60 -8.06 5.87
N CYS A 383 21.98 -9.20 5.56
CA CYS A 383 21.02 -9.86 6.45
C CYS A 383 21.64 -10.23 7.80
N ARG A 384 22.87 -10.79 7.78
CA ARG A 384 23.62 -11.14 9.00
C ARG A 384 24.06 -9.91 9.79
N TYR A 385 24.52 -8.88 9.09
CA TYR A 385 24.92 -7.60 9.67
C TYR A 385 23.76 -6.98 10.42
N ASP A 386 22.61 -6.82 9.76
CA ASP A 386 21.44 -6.18 10.35
C ASP A 386 21.07 -6.91 11.66
N ILE A 387 20.99 -8.24 11.67
CA ILE A 387 20.53 -8.94 12.88
C ILE A 387 21.54 -8.88 14.03
N PHE A 388 22.84 -9.09 13.75
CA PHE A 388 23.84 -9.10 14.82
C PHE A 388 24.20 -7.70 15.31
N ALA A 389 24.25 -6.70 14.43
CA ALA A 389 24.52 -5.33 14.84
C ALA A 389 23.36 -4.76 15.66
N GLU A 390 22.11 -5.12 15.33
CA GLU A 390 20.92 -4.80 16.13
C GLU A 390 20.99 -5.44 17.52
N MET A 391 21.31 -6.73 17.59
CA MET A 391 21.52 -7.42 18.87
C MET A 391 22.64 -6.78 19.70
N GLU A 392 23.75 -6.37 19.08
CA GLU A 392 24.83 -5.66 19.76
C GLU A 392 24.38 -4.28 20.26
N ARG A 393 23.60 -3.53 19.46
CA ARG A 393 23.03 -2.23 19.83
C ARG A 393 22.10 -2.35 21.04
N ASP A 394 21.32 -3.42 21.12
CA ASP A 394 20.44 -3.73 22.26
C ASP A 394 21.19 -4.35 23.45
N GLY A 395 22.52 -4.51 23.38
CA GLY A 395 23.35 -5.06 24.45
C GLY A 395 23.15 -6.57 24.68
N LEU A 396 22.65 -7.29 23.68
CA LEU A 396 22.41 -8.72 23.75
C LEU A 396 23.70 -9.51 23.55
N LYS A 397 23.84 -10.61 24.31
CA LYS A 397 25.03 -11.46 24.25
C LYS A 397 25.04 -12.30 22.98
N LEU A 398 26.10 -12.14 22.18
CA LEU A 398 26.42 -12.97 21.02
C LEU A 398 27.40 -14.09 21.41
N THR A 399 27.43 -15.16 20.62
CA THR A 399 28.48 -16.19 20.70
C THR A 399 29.77 -15.66 20.09
N GLU A 400 30.91 -16.27 20.44
CA GLU A 400 32.21 -15.93 19.85
C GLU A 400 32.21 -16.03 18.32
N GLU A 401 31.49 -17.01 17.77
CA GLU A 401 31.30 -17.20 16.34
C GLU A 401 30.53 -16.02 15.70
N ALA A 402 29.38 -15.65 16.26
CA ALA A 402 28.57 -14.53 15.77
C ALA A 402 29.32 -13.19 15.89
N THR A 403 30.04 -12.97 17.00
CA THR A 403 30.87 -11.77 17.18
C THR A 403 32.00 -11.71 16.15
N ARG A 404 32.68 -12.84 15.88
CA ARG A 404 33.72 -12.90 14.86
C ARG A 404 33.15 -12.59 13.47
N LEU A 405 32.04 -13.22 13.12
CA LEU A 405 31.35 -13.00 11.85
C LEU A 405 30.92 -11.54 11.68
N LEU A 406 30.33 -10.90 12.70
CA LEU A 406 29.96 -9.49 12.65
C LEU A 406 31.18 -8.58 12.42
N ASN A 407 32.31 -8.85 13.10
CA ASN A 407 33.54 -8.10 12.92
C ASN A 407 34.14 -8.29 11.52
N ASP A 408 34.10 -9.50 10.97
CA ASP A 408 34.56 -9.80 9.61
C ASP A 408 33.67 -9.09 8.57
N ILE A 409 32.36 -9.01 8.80
CA ILE A 409 31.44 -8.23 7.94
C ILE A 409 31.76 -6.73 8.02
N ARG A 410 31.98 -6.17 9.22
CA ARG A 410 32.36 -4.75 9.40
C ARG A 410 33.67 -4.38 8.71
N GLN A 411 34.63 -5.30 8.65
CA GLN A 411 35.88 -5.08 7.92
C GLN A 411 35.69 -5.13 6.40
N ARG A 412 34.79 -5.98 5.90
CA ARG A 412 34.47 -6.08 4.47
C ARG A 412 33.62 -4.91 3.97
N TRP A 413 32.72 -4.40 4.81
CA TRP A 413 31.76 -3.35 4.48
C TRP A 413 31.80 -2.19 5.50
N PRO A 414 32.91 -1.43 5.56
CA PRO A 414 33.12 -0.40 6.59
C PRO A 414 32.13 0.79 6.51
N GLU A 415 31.50 0.99 5.35
CA GLU A 415 30.51 2.04 5.11
C GLU A 415 29.11 1.68 5.63
N TRP A 416 28.83 0.41 5.90
CA TRP A 416 27.51 -0.01 6.35
C TRP A 416 27.20 0.52 7.74
N ARG A 417 26.04 1.17 7.84
CA ARG A 417 25.46 1.62 9.09
C ARG A 417 24.12 0.92 9.34
N LEU A 418 23.81 0.79 10.63
CA LEU A 418 22.47 0.42 11.07
C LEU A 418 21.50 1.54 10.73
N ARG A 419 20.28 1.13 10.41
CA ARG A 419 19.15 2.04 10.29
C ARG A 419 18.68 2.49 11.68
N PRO A 420 17.91 3.59 11.77
CA PRO A 420 17.29 3.99 13.02
C PRO A 420 16.51 2.84 13.68
N PRO A 421 16.45 2.75 15.02
CA PRO A 421 15.83 1.62 15.70
C PRO A 421 14.37 1.33 15.35
N GLU A 422 13.60 2.34 15.02
CA GLU A 422 12.23 2.22 14.55
C GLU A 422 12.11 1.48 13.21
N GLN A 423 13.18 1.44 12.41
CA GLN A 423 13.22 0.77 11.10
C GLN A 423 13.74 -0.67 11.16
N ALA A 424 14.06 -1.17 12.36
CA ALA A 424 14.61 -2.51 12.52
C ALA A 424 13.65 -3.58 11.96
N GLY A 425 14.19 -4.43 11.08
CA GLY A 425 13.44 -5.51 10.43
C GLY A 425 12.63 -5.12 9.20
N PHE A 426 12.30 -3.85 8.97
CA PHE A 426 11.49 -3.47 7.81
C PHE A 426 12.27 -3.65 6.50
N HIS A 427 11.70 -4.30 5.49
CA HIS A 427 12.30 -4.38 4.15
C HIS A 427 11.94 -3.18 3.28
N VAL A 428 10.75 -2.64 3.49
CA VAL A 428 10.25 -1.42 2.85
C VAL A 428 9.85 -0.47 3.96
N TRP A 429 10.31 0.77 3.87
CA TRP A 429 9.96 1.83 4.80
C TRP A 429 9.32 2.98 4.03
N HIS A 430 8.07 3.26 4.34
CA HIS A 430 7.33 4.40 3.80
C HIS A 430 7.43 5.55 4.79
N SER A 431 8.20 6.58 4.44
CA SER A 431 8.17 7.81 5.21
C SER A 431 6.91 8.61 4.85
N THR A 432 5.92 8.65 5.74
CA THR A 432 4.88 9.69 5.73
C THR A 432 5.51 10.99 6.22
N GLY A 433 6.20 11.68 5.31
CA GLY A 433 7.02 12.84 5.62
C GLY A 433 8.39 12.70 4.99
N THR A 434 8.49 13.11 3.72
CA THR A 434 9.69 13.72 3.14
C THR A 434 11.04 13.22 3.62
N THR A 435 11.24 11.92 3.52
CA THR A 435 12.55 11.30 3.61
C THR A 435 12.87 10.65 2.28
N TRP A 436 12.68 11.42 1.19
CA TRP A 436 13.33 11.13 -0.08
C TRP A 436 14.72 11.72 -0.02
N ILE A 437 15.64 10.97 0.61
CA ILE A 437 17.05 11.34 0.83
C ILE A 437 17.17 12.68 1.58
N GLU A 438 17.72 12.65 2.79
CA GLU A 438 17.90 13.89 3.55
C GLU A 438 18.75 14.89 2.75
N GLY A 439 18.11 15.94 2.25
CA GLY A 439 18.82 17.10 1.71
C GLY A 439 19.60 17.78 2.83
N SER A 440 20.60 18.58 2.47
CA SER A 440 21.41 19.30 3.44
C SER A 440 21.11 20.79 3.41
N ALA A 441 20.62 21.32 4.54
CA ALA A 441 20.48 22.77 4.72
C ALA A 441 21.84 23.51 4.66
N GLU A 442 22.96 22.81 4.80
CA GLU A 442 24.32 23.39 4.74
C GLU A 442 24.60 24.04 3.38
N LYS A 443 24.09 23.45 2.28
CA LYS A 443 24.23 24.01 0.92
C LYS A 443 23.55 25.38 0.78
N LEU A 444 22.57 25.67 1.64
CA LEU A 444 21.84 26.93 1.70
C LEU A 444 22.30 27.83 2.85
N GLU A 445 23.26 27.44 3.70
CA GLU A 445 23.66 28.20 4.89
C GLU A 445 24.17 29.60 4.56
N ASN A 446 24.96 29.74 3.48
CA ASN A 446 25.59 31.00 3.09
C ASN A 446 24.77 31.84 2.09
N ALA A 447 23.61 31.35 1.65
CA ALA A 447 22.76 32.05 0.70
C ALA A 447 22.08 33.27 1.37
N PRO A 448 22.11 34.47 0.76
CA PRO A 448 21.40 35.62 1.30
C PRO A 448 19.88 35.41 1.18
N ASP A 449 19.11 35.86 2.19
CA ASP A 449 17.68 35.58 2.30
C ASP A 449 16.88 36.04 1.06
N ASP A 450 17.29 37.12 0.39
CA ASP A 450 16.62 37.63 -0.81
C ASP A 450 16.89 36.83 -2.09
N GLU A 451 17.96 36.04 -2.16
CA GLU A 451 18.26 35.14 -3.29
C GLU A 451 17.99 33.66 -2.97
N LEU A 452 17.56 33.38 -1.74
CA LEU A 452 17.47 32.03 -1.18
C LEU A 452 16.62 31.06 -2.01
N VAL A 453 15.45 31.50 -2.49
CA VAL A 453 14.56 30.70 -3.33
C VAL A 453 15.19 30.43 -4.70
N GLU A 454 15.87 31.40 -5.30
CA GLU A 454 16.51 31.23 -6.61
C GLU A 454 17.74 30.31 -6.53
N ILE A 455 18.55 30.44 -5.48
CA ILE A 455 19.66 29.52 -5.24
C ILE A 455 19.16 28.11 -5.01
N ALA A 456 18.07 27.94 -4.25
CA ALA A 456 17.49 26.63 -4.00
C ALA A 456 16.82 26.00 -5.24
N LYS A 457 16.21 26.79 -6.13
CA LYS A 457 15.78 26.32 -7.47
C LYS A 457 16.95 25.83 -8.30
N ASN A 458 18.02 26.62 -8.38
CA ASN A 458 19.21 26.23 -9.13
C ASN A 458 19.87 24.96 -8.56
N LEU A 459 19.84 24.77 -7.24
CA LEU A 459 20.31 23.52 -6.64
C LEU A 459 19.41 22.34 -7.00
N ALA A 460 18.08 22.52 -6.96
CA ALA A 460 17.13 21.47 -7.34
C ALA A 460 17.25 21.08 -8.82
N ASP A 461 17.45 22.04 -9.73
CA ASP A 461 17.61 21.79 -11.17
C ASP A 461 18.91 21.05 -11.51
N ASN A 462 19.92 21.11 -10.63
CA ASN A 462 21.22 20.47 -10.80
C ASN A 462 21.46 19.29 -9.84
N ALA A 463 20.45 18.90 -9.07
CA ALA A 463 20.56 17.81 -8.08
C ALA A 463 20.58 16.44 -8.78
N ASP A 464 21.48 15.56 -8.33
CA ASP A 464 21.40 14.14 -8.69
C ASP A 464 20.27 13.48 -7.88
N PHE A 465 19.77 12.33 -8.34
CA PHE A 465 18.73 11.55 -7.66
C PHE A 465 19.08 11.24 -6.20
N LEU A 466 20.38 11.22 -5.85
CA LEU A 466 20.92 10.95 -4.52
C LEU A 466 21.17 12.20 -3.64
N ASP A 467 20.86 13.41 -4.09
CA ASP A 467 21.19 14.65 -3.36
C ASP A 467 20.14 15.11 -2.34
N GLY A 468 18.93 14.52 -2.36
CA GLY A 468 17.83 14.91 -1.47
C GLY A 468 17.23 16.28 -1.80
N ASN A 469 16.31 16.76 -0.95
CA ASN A 469 15.67 18.07 -1.12
C ASN A 469 16.22 19.10 -0.11
N ASP A 470 17.22 19.87 -0.52
CA ASP A 470 17.90 20.87 0.31
C ASP A 470 16.95 21.97 0.83
N TRP A 471 15.96 22.39 0.01
CA TRP A 471 14.97 23.40 0.40
C TRP A 471 14.09 22.90 1.54
N GLN A 472 13.67 21.65 1.45
CA GLN A 472 12.88 21.02 2.49
C GLN A 472 13.68 20.84 3.79
N ALA A 473 14.95 20.45 3.69
CA ALA A 473 15.83 20.36 4.85
C ALA A 473 15.92 21.73 5.57
N LEU A 474 16.02 22.82 4.82
CA LEU A 474 15.97 24.17 5.38
C LEU A 474 14.62 24.47 6.05
N CYS A 475 13.50 24.13 5.42
CA CYS A 475 12.17 24.35 6.00
C CYS A 475 11.98 23.61 7.34
N LEU A 476 12.62 22.46 7.50
CA LEU A 476 12.58 21.67 8.75
C LEU A 476 13.57 22.18 9.81
N ALA A 477 14.72 22.69 9.39
CA ALA A 477 15.80 23.15 10.29
C ALA A 477 15.62 24.61 10.76
N ASP A 478 15.22 25.51 9.86
CA ASP A 478 15.03 26.94 10.12
C ASP A 478 13.82 27.49 9.31
N PRO A 479 12.59 27.23 9.79
CA PRO A 479 11.38 27.67 9.10
C PRO A 479 11.27 29.20 8.99
N ASP A 480 11.74 29.97 9.98
CA ASP A 480 11.72 31.43 9.91
C ASP A 480 12.61 31.95 8.76
N ARG A 481 13.77 31.32 8.51
CA ARG A 481 14.63 31.68 7.38
C ARG A 481 14.03 31.27 6.04
N ALA A 482 13.47 30.07 5.94
CA ALA A 482 12.74 29.65 4.75
C ALA A 482 11.62 30.64 4.42
N PHE A 483 10.87 31.09 5.43
CA PHE A 483 9.83 32.09 5.27
C PHE A 483 10.36 33.46 4.80
N ARG A 484 11.49 33.94 5.34
CA ARG A 484 12.12 35.19 4.85
C ARG A 484 12.47 35.10 3.36
N GLY A 485 12.98 33.95 2.92
CA GLY A 485 13.23 33.67 1.50
C GLY A 485 11.98 33.72 0.64
N LEU A 486 10.92 33.02 1.06
CA LEU A 486 9.62 33.02 0.37
C LEU A 486 8.98 34.41 0.33
N SER A 487 9.08 35.18 1.42
CA SER A 487 8.57 36.54 1.51
C SER A 487 9.31 37.48 0.55
N ALA A 488 10.63 37.35 0.42
CA ALA A 488 11.43 38.11 -0.53
C ALA A 488 11.10 37.74 -1.99
N ALA A 489 10.91 36.46 -2.29
CA ALA A 489 10.48 35.98 -3.60
C ALA A 489 9.08 36.49 -3.97
N ALA A 490 8.11 36.39 -3.06
CA ALA A 490 6.74 36.88 -3.26
C ALA A 490 6.69 38.39 -3.55
N LYS A 491 7.57 39.20 -2.95
CA LYS A 491 7.69 40.64 -3.27
C LYS A 491 8.12 40.91 -4.71
N ARG A 492 8.75 39.94 -5.38
CA ARG A 492 9.13 39.99 -6.79
C ARG A 492 8.13 39.27 -7.70
N ASP A 493 6.94 38.95 -7.17
CA ASP A 493 5.88 38.18 -7.84
C ASP A 493 6.29 36.73 -8.19
N ASP A 494 7.30 36.18 -7.50
CA ASP A 494 7.68 34.77 -7.59
C ASP A 494 6.97 33.95 -6.51
N TRP A 495 5.87 33.30 -6.92
CA TRP A 495 5.03 32.45 -6.08
C TRP A 495 5.30 30.97 -6.36
N SER A 496 6.53 30.53 -6.09
CA SER A 496 6.99 29.15 -6.34
C SER A 496 6.18 28.12 -5.55
N ILE A 497 5.24 27.46 -6.24
CA ILE A 497 4.21 26.59 -5.64
C ILE A 497 4.86 25.47 -4.83
N ASP A 498 5.83 24.75 -5.40
CA ASP A 498 6.44 23.61 -4.73
C ASP A 498 7.17 24.04 -3.46
N PHE A 499 7.89 25.16 -3.50
CA PHE A 499 8.64 25.67 -2.36
C PHE A 499 7.73 26.08 -1.19
N TRP A 500 6.62 26.73 -1.51
CA TRP A 500 5.57 27.04 -0.54
C TRP A 500 4.86 25.80 0.00
N ARG A 501 4.63 24.78 -0.82
CA ARG A 501 4.06 23.50 -0.35
C ARG A 501 5.00 22.82 0.65
N HIS A 502 6.29 22.71 0.34
CA HIS A 502 7.28 22.13 1.26
C HIS A 502 7.33 22.90 2.59
N PHE A 503 7.29 24.23 2.53
CA PHE A 503 7.27 25.08 3.71
C PHE A 503 6.01 24.87 4.57
N LEU A 504 4.82 24.96 3.97
CA LEU A 504 3.55 24.81 4.69
C LEU A 504 3.33 23.39 5.24
N TRP A 505 3.86 22.37 4.56
CA TRP A 505 3.80 20.97 5.01
C TRP A 505 4.84 20.64 6.08
N ALA A 506 5.88 21.45 6.25
CA ALA A 506 6.92 21.20 7.26
C ALA A 506 6.37 21.24 8.69
N ARG A 507 5.28 22.00 8.93
CA ARG A 507 4.51 22.01 10.19
C ARG A 507 5.41 22.15 11.44
N LYS A 508 6.36 23.08 11.37
CA LYS A 508 7.29 23.39 12.46
C LYS A 508 6.85 24.64 13.22
N GLU A 509 7.17 24.68 14.51
CA GLU A 509 7.01 25.86 15.33
C GLU A 509 7.97 26.96 14.87
N TYR A 510 7.46 28.20 14.82
CA TYR A 510 8.25 29.38 14.44
C TYR A 510 8.88 30.01 15.68
N GLN A 511 10.12 30.49 15.54
CA GLN A 511 10.82 31.18 16.62
C GLN A 511 10.28 32.60 16.82
N SER A 512 9.84 33.25 15.74
CA SER A 512 9.27 34.58 15.80
C SER A 512 7.73 34.52 15.90
N PRO A 513 7.12 35.16 16.91
CA PRO A 513 5.66 35.14 17.09
C PRO A 513 4.92 35.88 15.97
N ASP A 514 5.61 36.74 15.21
CA ASP A 514 5.01 37.48 14.10
C ASP A 514 4.95 36.64 12.80
N THR A 515 5.68 35.51 12.72
CA THR A 515 5.79 34.72 11.50
C THR A 515 4.43 34.17 11.03
N GLU A 516 3.60 33.67 11.94
CA GLU A 516 2.28 33.11 11.61
C GLU A 516 1.32 34.16 10.99
N PRO A 517 1.09 35.34 11.60
CA PRO A 517 0.32 36.41 10.97
C PRO A 517 0.86 36.80 9.58
N PHE A 518 2.18 36.89 9.41
CA PHE A 518 2.77 37.27 8.13
C PHE A 518 2.60 36.20 7.05
N ILE A 519 2.64 34.91 7.40
CA ILE A 519 2.30 33.82 6.48
C ILE A 519 0.84 33.98 6.01
N ALA A 520 -0.09 34.17 6.94
CA ALA A 520 -1.51 34.34 6.60
C ALA A 520 -1.74 35.54 5.66
N VAL A 521 -1.07 36.67 5.91
CA VAL A 521 -1.12 37.85 5.03
C VAL A 521 -0.62 37.54 3.62
N LEU A 522 0.50 36.82 3.47
CA LEU A 522 1.02 36.45 2.15
C LEU A 522 0.11 35.46 1.42
N LEU A 523 -0.46 34.48 2.11
CA LEU A 523 -1.45 33.56 1.52
C LEU A 523 -2.70 34.31 1.03
N LEU A 524 -3.13 35.34 1.76
CA LEU A 524 -4.22 36.22 1.33
C LEU A 524 -3.87 37.06 0.10
N GLN A 525 -2.62 37.50 -0.03
CA GLN A 525 -2.12 38.24 -1.19
C GLN A 525 -1.85 37.37 -2.43
N TRP A 526 -1.77 36.04 -2.25
CA TRP A 526 -1.48 35.10 -3.33
C TRP A 526 -2.40 35.25 -4.56
N PRO A 527 -1.86 35.25 -5.81
CA PRO A 527 -2.66 35.34 -7.03
C PRO A 527 -3.75 34.28 -7.17
N LYS A 528 -4.98 34.67 -7.51
CA LYS A 528 -6.12 33.72 -7.59
C LYS A 528 -5.91 32.57 -8.58
N ILE A 529 -5.12 32.79 -9.64
CA ILE A 529 -5.00 31.87 -10.78
C ILE A 529 -4.36 30.52 -10.42
N ASN A 530 -3.51 30.47 -9.38
CA ASN A 530 -2.76 29.28 -9.02
C ASN A 530 -2.84 28.94 -7.51
N PHE A 531 -3.67 29.66 -6.74
CA PHE A 531 -3.81 29.38 -5.30
C PHE A 531 -4.38 27.98 -5.02
N ALA A 532 -5.21 27.42 -5.91
CA ALA A 532 -5.75 26.07 -5.76
C ALA A 532 -4.64 25.01 -5.60
N LEU A 533 -3.50 25.19 -6.27
CA LEU A 533 -2.37 24.26 -6.22
C LEU A 533 -1.65 24.23 -4.86
N VAL A 534 -1.85 25.25 -4.02
CA VAL A 534 -1.33 25.32 -2.64
C VAL A 534 -2.44 25.26 -1.58
N ALA A 535 -3.71 25.23 -1.98
CA ALA A 535 -4.86 25.30 -1.06
C ALA A 535 -4.88 24.15 -0.05
N GLY A 536 -4.55 22.92 -0.46
CA GLY A 536 -4.46 21.78 0.46
C GLY A 536 -3.36 21.96 1.52
N ALA A 537 -2.20 22.49 1.12
CA ALA A 537 -1.10 22.83 2.03
C ALA A 537 -1.49 23.94 3.00
N ALA A 538 -2.12 25.00 2.49
CA ALA A 538 -2.59 26.12 3.29
C ALA A 538 -3.69 25.72 4.27
N SER A 539 -4.63 24.84 3.86
CA SER A 539 -5.69 24.31 4.73
C SER A 539 -5.11 23.51 5.89
N SER A 540 -4.12 22.67 5.59
CA SER A 540 -3.42 21.88 6.58
C SER A 540 -2.68 22.76 7.59
N TRP A 541 -1.93 23.75 7.10
CA TRP A 541 -1.22 24.70 7.96
C TRP A 541 -2.20 25.51 8.82
N LEU A 542 -3.29 26.00 8.23
CA LEU A 542 -4.31 26.78 8.94
C LEU A 542 -4.93 25.99 10.09
N ASN A 543 -5.22 24.70 9.89
CA ASN A 543 -5.81 23.82 10.91
C ASN A 543 -4.96 23.73 12.19
N GLU A 544 -3.64 23.80 12.08
CA GLU A 544 -2.73 23.76 13.24
C GLU A 544 -2.64 25.11 13.96
N HIS A 545 -2.88 26.21 13.25
CA HIS A 545 -2.69 27.57 13.75
C HIS A 545 -4.01 28.31 14.00
N VAL A 546 -5.16 27.62 13.96
CA VAL A 546 -6.48 28.19 14.23
C VAL A 546 -6.55 28.84 15.62
N ALA A 547 -5.85 28.26 16.60
CA ALA A 547 -5.87 28.74 17.98
C ALA A 547 -4.99 29.97 18.23
N THR A 548 -4.01 30.24 17.36
CA THR A 548 -3.01 31.31 17.53
C THR A 548 -3.24 32.50 16.60
N LEU A 549 -3.91 32.30 15.46
CA LEU A 549 -4.21 33.35 14.50
C LEU A 549 -5.40 34.22 14.93
N ASP A 550 -5.26 35.54 14.68
CA ASP A 550 -6.34 36.51 14.86
C ASP A 550 -7.51 36.22 13.89
N GLU A 551 -8.75 36.35 14.37
CA GLU A 551 -9.97 36.15 13.58
C GLU A 551 -9.98 36.98 12.27
N ALA A 552 -9.37 38.16 12.28
CA ALA A 552 -9.27 39.05 11.12
C ALA A 552 -8.41 38.47 9.97
N LEU A 553 -7.52 37.51 10.26
CA LEU A 553 -6.72 36.80 9.26
C LEU A 553 -7.24 35.38 9.02
N LEU A 554 -7.71 34.72 10.08
CA LEU A 554 -8.22 33.35 10.06
C LEU A 554 -9.39 33.18 9.08
N TRP A 555 -10.47 33.96 9.24
CA TRP A 555 -11.69 33.77 8.44
C TRP A 555 -11.51 34.12 6.96
N PRO A 556 -10.85 35.25 6.59
CA PRO A 556 -10.60 35.52 5.18
C PRO A 556 -9.72 34.46 4.50
N LEU A 557 -8.76 33.88 5.23
CA LEU A 557 -7.90 32.84 4.70
C LEU A 557 -8.67 31.53 4.51
N TRP A 558 -9.51 31.17 5.49
CA TRP A 558 -10.44 30.04 5.38
C TRP A 558 -11.35 30.18 4.15
N ASP A 559 -12.00 31.33 3.96
CA ASP A 559 -12.89 31.57 2.83
C ASP A 559 -12.15 31.46 1.49
N LYS A 560 -10.92 31.96 1.41
CA LYS A 560 -10.08 31.87 0.22
C LYS A 560 -9.71 30.42 -0.12
N ILE A 561 -9.35 29.62 0.89
CA ILE A 561 -9.05 28.19 0.75
C ILE A 561 -10.30 27.43 0.31
N ALA A 562 -11.44 27.63 0.98
CA ALA A 562 -12.69 26.98 0.65
C ALA A 562 -13.15 27.28 -0.79
N THR A 563 -13.03 28.55 -1.21
CA THR A 563 -13.37 28.96 -2.58
C THR A 563 -12.47 28.27 -3.62
N ALA A 564 -11.17 28.17 -3.34
CA ALA A 564 -10.23 27.52 -4.25
C ALA A 564 -10.49 26.00 -4.38
N SER A 565 -10.82 25.33 -3.27
CA SER A 565 -11.15 23.89 -3.25
C SER A 565 -12.49 23.56 -3.93
N LEU A 566 -13.44 24.50 -3.96
CA LEU A 566 -14.73 24.31 -4.63
C LEU A 566 -14.64 24.47 -6.17
N THR A 567 -13.57 25.11 -6.67
CA THR A 567 -13.41 25.36 -8.11
C THR A 567 -12.96 24.10 -8.87
N GLU A 568 -12.43 23.08 -8.18
CA GLU A 568 -12.17 21.74 -8.77
C GLU A 568 -13.46 20.95 -9.08
N ILE A 569 -14.62 21.38 -8.60
CA ILE A 569 -15.91 20.68 -8.76
C ILE A 569 -16.80 21.32 -9.85
N SER A 570 -16.40 22.45 -10.42
CA SER A 570 -17.21 23.13 -11.46
C SER A 570 -16.79 22.69 -12.86
N GLU A 571 -17.62 21.87 -13.50
CA GLU A 571 -17.63 21.64 -14.94
C GLU A 571 -17.50 22.96 -15.72
N PRO A 572 -16.80 22.98 -16.88
CA PRO A 572 -16.73 24.18 -17.70
C PRO A 572 -18.14 24.51 -18.20
N THR A 573 -18.65 25.66 -17.75
CA THR A 573 -19.89 26.23 -18.27
C THR A 573 -19.62 26.82 -19.65
N ASP A 574 -20.45 26.44 -20.60
CA ASP A 574 -20.44 26.84 -22.01
C ASP A 574 -20.12 28.32 -22.26
N ALA A 575 -19.26 28.56 -23.26
CA ALA A 575 -19.23 29.76 -24.08
C ALA A 575 -19.33 29.37 -25.55
#